data_AF-A0A381W7B3-F1
#
_entry.id   AF-A0A381W7B3-F1
#
_cell.length_a   1.000
_cell.length_b   1.000
_cell.length_c   1.000
_cell.angle_alpha   90.00
_cell.angle_beta   90.00
_cell.angle_gamma   90.00
#
_symmetry.space_group_name_H-M   'P 1'
#
loop_
_entity.id
_entity.type
_entity.pdbx_description
1 polymer ?
#
loop_
_entity_poly.entity_id
_entity_poly.type
_entity_poly.pdbx_seq_one_letter_code
_entity_poly.pdbx_strand_id
1 'polypeptide(L)'
;MGVVVLASNYLVQFPIKYYDLEKMLTYGAFSYPIAFLITDLANRSYGKLVARKIVYIGFIIGIAITLLFSTSFTDLISVRIAIGSGTAFIIAQLLDVQIFDQLRERKWFVAPLTSSFIGSTVDTFLFFSISFYGTGIPWVTLSFGDLAVKIFVALLMLIPFRLLLGTFKRA
;
A
#
# COMPACT_ATOMS: atom_id res chain seq x y z
N MET A 1 8.86 -7.49 -2.74
CA MET A 1 7.46 -7.41 -2.25
C MET A 1 7.29 -8.14 -0.92
N GLY A 2 7.36 -9.47 -0.86
CA GLY A 2 7.14 -10.22 0.41
C GLY A 2 7.93 -9.70 1.62
N VAL A 3 9.26 -9.52 1.50
CA VAL A 3 10.11 -8.95 2.58
C VAL A 3 9.66 -7.56 3.03
N VAL A 4 9.21 -6.71 2.10
CA VAL A 4 8.74 -5.36 2.41
C VAL A 4 7.40 -5.41 3.15
N VAL A 5 6.49 -6.29 2.73
CA VAL A 5 5.22 -6.52 3.43
C VAL A 5 5.48 -7.02 4.85
N LEU A 6 6.43 -7.92 5.02
CA LEU A 6 6.85 -8.43 6.34
C LEU A 6 7.45 -7.36 7.23
N ALA A 7 8.44 -6.63 6.71
CA ALA A 7 9.04 -5.53 7.42
C ALA A 7 7.97 -4.50 7.80
N SER A 8 7.02 -4.22 6.92
CA SER A 8 5.91 -3.30 7.21
C SER A 8 5.00 -3.82 8.31
N ASN A 9 4.58 -5.08 8.27
CA ASN A 9 3.73 -5.67 9.31
C ASN A 9 4.41 -5.68 10.69
N TYR A 10 5.73 -5.85 10.73
CA TYR A 10 6.51 -5.72 11.96
C TYR A 10 6.66 -4.26 12.40
N LEU A 11 7.03 -3.36 11.49
CA LEU A 11 7.27 -1.95 11.76
C LEU A 11 6.00 -1.17 12.13
N VAL A 12 4.81 -1.63 11.74
CA VAL A 12 3.52 -1.07 12.18
C VAL A 12 3.37 -1.15 13.70
N GLN A 13 4.02 -2.10 14.38
CA GLN A 13 3.93 -2.24 15.83
C GLN A 13 4.71 -1.15 16.59
N PHE A 14 5.55 -0.38 15.88
CA PHE A 14 6.40 0.65 16.47
C PHE A 14 5.86 2.05 16.11
N PRO A 15 5.12 2.72 17.01
CA PRO A 15 4.71 4.11 16.82
C PRO A 15 5.91 5.07 16.93
N ILE A 16 5.84 6.19 16.21
CA ILE A 16 6.90 7.21 16.21
C ILE A 16 6.76 8.10 17.44
N LYS A 17 7.69 7.98 18.38
CA LYS A 17 7.71 8.70 19.67
C LYS A 17 8.16 10.16 19.64
N TYR A 18 8.25 10.74 18.44
CA TYR A 18 8.76 12.08 18.24
C TYR A 18 7.61 12.98 17.76
N TYR A 19 7.59 14.24 18.22
CA TYR A 19 6.62 15.26 17.82
C TYR A 19 5.13 14.90 18.03
N ASP A 20 4.79 14.14 19.09
CA ASP A 20 3.42 13.68 19.38
C ASP A 20 2.75 12.86 18.24
N LEU A 21 3.55 12.33 17.30
CA LEU A 21 3.08 11.54 16.17
C LEU A 21 2.70 10.10 16.54
N GLU A 22 2.87 9.69 17.81
CA GLU A 22 2.67 8.32 18.29
C GLU A 22 1.28 7.76 17.99
N LYS A 23 0.27 8.63 17.98
CA LYS A 23 -1.13 8.26 17.74
C LYS A 23 -1.52 8.29 16.26
N MET A 24 -0.65 8.81 15.39
CA MET A 24 -0.95 9.05 13.97
C MET A 24 -0.02 8.32 13.01
N LEU A 25 1.24 8.05 13.37
CA LEU A 25 2.22 7.42 12.49
C LEU A 25 3.02 6.30 13.19
N THR A 26 3.18 5.20 12.46
CA THR A 26 4.08 4.09 12.80
C THR A 26 5.22 4.00 11.78
N TYR A 27 6.32 3.34 12.12
CA TYR A 27 7.41 3.12 11.16
C TYR A 27 6.96 2.32 9.93
N GLY A 28 5.88 1.52 10.06
CA GLY A 28 5.25 0.83 8.95
C GLY A 28 4.72 1.75 7.85
N ALA A 29 4.32 2.98 8.18
CA ALA A 29 3.85 3.96 7.21
C ALA A 29 4.92 4.38 6.19
N PHE A 30 6.21 4.24 6.54
CA PHE A 30 7.33 4.54 5.63
C PHE A 30 7.77 3.33 4.80
N SER A 31 7.60 2.12 5.30
CA SER A 31 7.97 0.90 4.59
C SER A 31 6.89 0.44 3.60
N TYR A 32 5.61 0.69 3.90
CA TYR A 32 4.49 0.28 3.05
C TYR A 32 4.51 0.89 1.63
N PRO A 33 4.84 2.18 1.43
CA PRO A 33 4.95 2.76 0.09
C PRO A 33 6.07 2.15 -0.76
N ILE A 34 7.06 1.49 -0.15
CA ILE A 34 8.08 0.74 -0.89
C ILE A 34 7.44 -0.43 -1.65
N ALA A 35 6.34 -0.99 -1.16
CA ALA A 35 5.59 -2.02 -1.88
C ALA A 35 5.06 -1.48 -3.22
N PHE A 36 4.40 -0.31 -3.20
CA PHE A 36 3.92 0.37 -4.42
C PHE A 36 5.08 0.71 -5.36
N LEU A 37 6.19 1.24 -4.84
CA LEU A 37 7.39 1.51 -5.62
C LEU A 37 7.91 0.28 -6.37
N ILE A 38 7.95 -0.89 -5.71
CA ILE A 38 8.37 -2.15 -6.33
C ILE A 38 7.41 -2.56 -7.43
N THR A 39 6.10 -2.46 -7.19
CA THR A 39 5.08 -2.80 -8.20
C THR A 39 5.20 -1.89 -9.42
N ASP A 40 5.34 -0.57 -9.21
CA ASP A 40 5.50 0.42 -10.28
C ASP A 40 6.75 0.17 -11.12
N LEU A 41 7.89 -0.07 -10.47
CA LEU A 41 9.14 -0.40 -11.16
C LEU A 41 9.00 -1.70 -11.95
N ALA A 42 8.40 -2.73 -11.36
CA ALA A 42 8.18 -3.99 -12.05
C ALA A 42 7.23 -3.84 -13.25
N ASN A 43 6.18 -3.03 -13.10
CA ASN A 43 5.25 -2.74 -14.19
C ASN A 43 5.96 -1.98 -15.31
N ARG A 44 6.82 -1.03 -14.96
CA ARG A 44 7.63 -0.28 -15.92
C ARG A 44 8.61 -1.17 -16.68
N SER A 45 9.30 -2.07 -15.99
CA SER A 45 10.38 -2.87 -16.57
C SER A 45 9.90 -4.15 -17.24
N TYR A 46 8.79 -4.74 -16.78
CA TYR A 46 8.34 -6.07 -17.21
C TYR A 46 6.86 -6.12 -17.63
N GLY A 47 6.13 -5.00 -17.51
CA GLY A 47 4.73 -4.87 -17.88
C GLY A 47 3.74 -5.41 -16.85
N LYS A 48 2.46 -5.16 -17.12
CA LYS A 48 1.34 -5.48 -16.20
C LYS A 48 1.29 -6.92 -15.71
N LEU A 49 1.63 -7.90 -16.55
CA LEU A 49 1.47 -9.32 -16.22
C LEU A 49 2.43 -9.74 -15.10
N VAL A 50 3.67 -9.26 -15.18
CA VAL A 50 4.69 -9.54 -14.15
C VAL A 50 4.37 -8.77 -12.88
N ALA A 51 3.96 -7.49 -12.99
CA ALA A 51 3.53 -6.70 -11.84
C ALA A 51 2.37 -7.34 -11.07
N ARG A 52 1.32 -7.82 -11.76
CA ARG A 52 0.21 -8.55 -11.13
C ARG A 52 0.67 -9.81 -10.39
N LYS A 53 1.58 -10.59 -10.99
CA LYS A 53 2.16 -11.78 -10.32
C LYS A 53 2.89 -11.39 -9.03
N ILE A 54 3.66 -10.31 -9.04
CA ILE A 54 4.36 -9.81 -7.85
C ILE A 54 3.37 -9.41 -6.75
N VAL A 55 2.27 -8.75 -7.12
CA VAL A 55 1.20 -8.39 -6.18
C VAL A 55 0.59 -9.66 -5.57
N TYR A 56 0.15 -10.64 -6.38
CA TYR A 56 -0.47 -11.86 -5.86
C TYR A 56 0.46 -12.68 -4.98
N ILE A 57 1.70 -12.89 -5.41
CA ILE A 57 2.70 -13.65 -4.63
C ILE A 57 3.01 -12.91 -3.32
N GLY A 58 3.23 -11.60 -3.39
CA GLY A 58 3.48 -10.77 -2.23
C GLY A 58 2.34 -10.80 -1.23
N PHE A 59 1.11 -10.74 -1.72
CA PHE A 59 -0.11 -10.81 -0.91
C PHE A 59 -0.26 -12.16 -0.20
N ILE A 60 -0.11 -13.26 -0.94
CA ILE A 60 -0.22 -14.62 -0.38
C ILE A 60 0.84 -14.85 0.68
N ILE A 61 2.10 -14.45 0.41
CA ILE A 61 3.19 -14.54 1.39
C ILE A 61 2.88 -13.69 2.63
N GLY A 62 2.39 -12.46 2.43
CA GLY A 62 1.99 -11.57 3.51
C GLY A 62 0.92 -12.18 4.42
N ILE A 63 -0.15 -12.73 3.83
CA ILE A 63 -1.21 -13.42 4.57
C ILE A 63 -0.67 -14.64 5.30
N ALA A 64 0.08 -15.51 4.61
CA ALA A 64 0.60 -16.74 5.20
C ALA A 64 1.43 -16.42 6.44
N ILE A 65 2.28 -15.40 6.38
CA ILE A 65 3.14 -15.05 7.50
C ILE A 65 2.35 -14.34 8.61
N THR A 66 1.41 -13.47 8.27
CA THR A 66 0.49 -12.91 9.28
C THR A 66 -0.26 -14.03 10.01
N LEU A 67 -0.74 -15.06 9.32
CA LEU A 67 -1.41 -16.20 9.95
C LEU A 67 -0.47 -17.06 10.81
N LEU A 68 0.81 -17.18 10.45
CA LEU A 68 1.79 -17.95 11.21
C LEU A 68 2.22 -17.26 12.51
N PHE A 69 2.29 -15.92 12.52
CA PHE A 69 2.80 -15.15 13.67
C PHE A 69 1.72 -14.42 14.47
N SER A 70 0.53 -14.19 13.90
CA SER A 70 -0.54 -13.50 14.59
C SER A 70 -1.42 -14.49 15.35
N THR A 71 -1.27 -14.53 16.67
CA THR A 71 -1.98 -15.45 17.58
C THR A 71 -3.27 -14.86 18.14
N SER A 72 -3.76 -13.73 17.63
CA SER A 72 -4.85 -12.94 18.25
C SER A 72 -5.98 -12.57 17.27
N PHE A 73 -6.66 -13.57 16.70
CA PHE A 73 -7.92 -13.36 15.94
C PHE A 73 -9.18 -13.54 16.82
N THR A 74 -9.08 -13.22 18.10
CA THR A 74 -10.18 -13.41 19.08
C THR A 74 -11.29 -12.37 18.93
N ASP A 75 -10.97 -11.18 18.41
CA ASP A 75 -11.92 -10.07 18.33
C ASP A 75 -12.51 -9.91 16.92
N LEU A 76 -13.84 -9.74 16.86
CA LEU A 76 -14.55 -9.49 15.59
C LEU A 76 -14.02 -8.25 14.86
N ILE A 77 -13.56 -7.23 15.59
CA ILE A 77 -12.96 -6.03 15.01
C ILE A 77 -11.63 -6.36 14.33
N SER A 78 -10.79 -7.18 14.95
CA SER A 78 -9.51 -7.62 14.37
C SER A 78 -9.71 -8.43 13.09
N VAL A 79 -10.74 -9.28 13.05
CA VAL A 79 -11.12 -10.01 11.83
C VAL A 79 -11.60 -9.06 10.73
N ARG A 80 -12.44 -8.07 11.06
CA ARG A 80 -12.91 -7.07 10.11
C ARG A 80 -11.76 -6.23 9.54
N ILE A 81 -10.80 -5.83 10.37
CA ILE A 81 -9.60 -5.11 9.94
C ILE A 81 -8.75 -5.98 8.99
N ALA A 82 -8.57 -7.26 9.31
CA ALA A 82 -7.83 -8.18 8.45
C ALA A 82 -8.49 -8.37 7.08
N ILE A 83 -9.81 -8.60 7.05
CA ILE A 83 -10.59 -8.71 5.81
C ILE A 83 -10.53 -7.38 5.03
N GLY A 84 -10.78 -6.26 5.71
CA GLY A 84 -10.77 -4.93 5.12
C GLY A 84 -9.42 -4.58 4.48
N SER A 85 -8.31 -4.84 5.19
CA SER A 85 -6.96 -4.60 4.68
C SER A 85 -6.64 -5.52 3.50
N GLY A 86 -7.00 -6.80 3.59
CA GLY A 86 -6.76 -7.75 2.50
C GLY A 86 -7.50 -7.39 1.22
N THR A 87 -8.79 -7.09 1.33
CA THR A 87 -9.65 -6.69 0.20
C THR A 87 -9.22 -5.35 -0.39
N ALA A 88 -8.97 -4.34 0.46
CA ALA A 88 -8.51 -3.02 0.01
C ALA A 88 -7.19 -3.12 -0.75
N PHE A 89 -6.20 -3.81 -0.17
CA PHE A 89 -4.87 -3.93 -0.76
C PHE A 89 -4.90 -4.58 -2.14
N ILE A 90 -5.59 -5.73 -2.29
CA ILE A 90 -5.57 -6.45 -3.57
C ILE A 90 -6.31 -5.69 -4.66
N ILE A 91 -7.44 -5.05 -4.34
CA ILE A 91 -8.21 -4.25 -5.31
C ILE A 91 -7.38 -3.02 -5.71
N ALA A 92 -6.82 -2.30 -4.74
CA ALA A 92 -6.04 -1.11 -4.98
C ALA A 92 -4.77 -1.39 -5.77
N GLN A 93 -4.01 -2.44 -5.44
CA GLN A 93 -2.79 -2.81 -6.16
C GLN A 93 -3.07 -3.25 -7.60
N LEU A 94 -4.15 -4.01 -7.85
CA LEU A 94 -4.50 -4.41 -9.21
C LEU A 94 -4.95 -3.22 -10.06
N LEU A 95 -5.69 -2.29 -9.44
CA LEU A 95 -6.11 -1.05 -10.07
C LEU A 95 -4.90 -0.15 -10.38
N ASP A 96 -3.99 -0.01 -9.42
CA ASP A 96 -2.72 0.71 -9.57
C ASP A 96 -1.91 0.16 -10.76
N VAL A 97 -1.68 -1.15 -10.81
CA VAL A 97 -1.00 -1.80 -11.94
C VAL A 97 -1.70 -1.53 -13.27
N GLN A 98 -3.03 -1.55 -13.31
CA GLN A 98 -3.79 -1.32 -14.52
C GLN A 98 -3.69 0.13 -15.00
N ILE A 99 -3.86 1.11 -14.11
CA ILE A 99 -3.76 2.54 -14.43
C ILE A 99 -2.34 2.90 -14.81
N PHE A 100 -1.36 2.39 -14.08
CA PHE A 100 0.05 2.60 -14.37
C PHE A 100 0.41 2.10 -15.77
N ASP A 101 0.02 0.87 -16.13
CA ASP A 101 0.34 0.30 -17.45
C ASP A 101 -0.31 1.10 -18.58
N GLN A 102 -1.55 1.59 -18.40
CA GLN A 102 -2.22 2.46 -19.37
C GLN A 102 -1.51 3.81 -19.55
N LEU A 103 -0.92 4.35 -18.49
CA LEU A 103 -0.25 5.65 -18.50
C LEU A 103 1.26 5.56 -18.68
N ARG A 104 1.81 4.35 -18.80
CA ARG A 104 3.26 4.14 -18.79
C ARG A 104 3.94 4.93 -19.91
N GLU A 105 3.41 4.97 -21.12
CA GLU A 105 4.06 5.68 -22.24
C GLU A 105 4.07 7.23 -22.09
N ARG A 106 3.43 7.78 -21.05
CA ARG A 106 3.47 9.21 -20.73
C ARG A 106 4.78 9.60 -20.06
N LYS A 107 4.84 10.86 -19.58
CA LYS A 107 5.98 11.35 -18.79
C LYS A 107 6.22 10.44 -17.59
N TRP A 108 7.47 10.28 -17.22
CA TRP A 108 7.92 9.30 -16.22
C TRP A 108 7.17 9.36 -14.88
N PHE A 109 6.70 10.53 -14.44
CA PHE A 109 5.99 10.70 -13.17
C PHE A 109 4.47 10.53 -13.28
N VAL A 110 3.90 10.58 -14.48
CA VAL A 110 2.43 10.58 -14.67
C VAL A 110 1.86 9.21 -14.29
N ALA A 111 2.46 8.13 -14.78
CA ALA A 111 2.03 6.78 -14.45
C ALA A 111 2.05 6.51 -12.93
N PRO A 112 3.19 6.63 -12.20
CA PRO A 112 3.25 6.34 -10.76
C PRO A 112 2.38 7.28 -9.93
N LEU A 113 2.33 8.58 -10.26
CA LEU A 113 1.55 9.54 -9.46
C LEU A 113 0.05 9.29 -9.60
N THR A 114 -0.43 9.11 -10.83
CA THR A 114 -1.87 8.89 -11.08
C THR A 114 -2.33 7.53 -10.59
N SER A 115 -1.54 6.47 -10.78
CA SER A 115 -1.86 5.14 -10.27
C SER A 115 -1.88 5.12 -8.75
N SER A 116 -0.84 5.69 -8.10
CA SER A 116 -0.75 5.74 -6.65
C SER A 116 -1.86 6.58 -6.02
N PHE A 117 -2.25 7.70 -6.64
CA PHE A 117 -3.34 8.54 -6.14
C PHE A 117 -4.67 7.79 -6.16
N ILE A 118 -5.01 7.16 -7.29
CA ILE A 118 -6.28 6.43 -7.45
C ILE A 118 -6.26 5.16 -6.59
N GLY A 119 -5.16 4.40 -6.61
CA GLY A 119 -4.96 3.21 -5.79
C GLY A 119 -5.09 3.52 -4.30
N SER A 120 -4.42 4.56 -3.81
CA SER A 120 -4.49 4.98 -2.40
C SER A 120 -5.90 5.44 -2.01
N THR A 121 -6.61 6.12 -2.90
CA THR A 121 -8.00 6.53 -2.65
C THR A 121 -8.89 5.30 -2.46
N VAL A 122 -8.85 4.37 -3.41
CA VAL A 122 -9.66 3.14 -3.37
C VAL A 122 -9.30 2.27 -2.17
N ASP A 123 -8.00 2.09 -1.89
CA ASP A 123 -7.51 1.35 -0.72
C ASP A 123 -8.09 1.93 0.58
N THR A 124 -7.96 3.24 0.75
CA THR A 124 -8.35 3.92 1.99
C THR A 124 -9.85 3.85 2.22
N PHE A 125 -10.67 4.15 1.21
CA PHE A 125 -12.12 4.08 1.36
C PHE A 125 -12.61 2.64 1.57
N LEU A 126 -12.05 1.64 0.87
CA LEU A 126 -12.40 0.24 1.08
C LEU A 126 -11.98 -0.26 2.47
N PHE A 127 -10.76 0.05 2.90
CA PHE A 127 -10.25 -0.36 4.20
C PHE A 127 -11.11 0.20 5.33
N PHE A 128 -11.33 1.52 5.35
CA PHE A 128 -12.06 2.16 6.44
C PHE A 128 -13.55 1.78 6.44
N SER A 129 -14.17 1.64 5.26
CA SER A 129 -15.57 1.20 5.18
C SER A 129 -15.73 -0.24 5.67
N ILE A 130 -14.93 -1.20 5.20
CA ILE A 130 -15.07 -2.60 5.62
C ILE A 130 -14.74 -2.76 7.12
N SER A 131 -13.67 -2.12 7.57
CA SER A 131 -13.14 -2.29 8.94
C SER A 131 -14.01 -1.61 10.00
N PHE A 132 -14.54 -0.42 9.71
CA PHE A 132 -15.15 0.45 10.73
C PHE A 132 -16.60 0.87 10.45
N TYR A 133 -17.22 0.40 9.36
CA TYR A 133 -18.64 0.68 9.14
C TYR A 133 -19.51 0.15 10.30
N GLY A 134 -20.37 1.01 10.83
CA GLY A 134 -21.27 0.67 11.94
C GLY A 134 -20.60 0.47 13.31
N THR A 135 -19.33 0.83 13.50
CA THR A 135 -18.66 0.72 14.81
C THR A 135 -18.75 1.99 15.67
N GLY A 136 -19.36 3.06 15.16
CA GLY A 136 -19.41 4.38 15.81
C GLY A 136 -18.11 5.20 15.68
N ILE A 137 -17.06 4.62 15.10
CA ILE A 137 -15.81 5.33 14.80
C ILE A 137 -16.04 6.26 13.60
N PRO A 138 -15.57 7.52 13.63
CA PRO A 138 -15.71 8.48 12.52
C PRO A 138 -14.77 8.14 11.36
N TRP A 139 -15.00 6.98 10.73
CA TRP A 139 -14.11 6.38 9.74
C TRP A 139 -13.91 7.25 8.50
N VAL A 140 -14.90 8.07 8.12
CA VAL A 140 -14.79 9.01 7.00
C VAL A 140 -13.74 10.08 7.28
N THR A 141 -13.77 10.69 8.46
CA THR A 141 -12.78 11.71 8.84
C THR A 141 -11.38 11.10 8.93
N LEU A 142 -11.27 9.89 9.50
CA LEU A 142 -10.01 9.17 9.59
C LEU A 142 -9.47 8.79 8.20
N SER A 143 -10.35 8.39 7.27
CA SER A 143 -9.96 8.03 5.92
C SER A 143 -9.40 9.22 5.13
N PHE A 144 -9.93 10.43 5.33
CA PHE A 144 -9.34 11.63 4.72
C PHE A 144 -7.95 11.94 5.28
N GLY A 145 -7.74 11.76 6.59
CA GLY A 145 -6.43 11.93 7.22
C GLY A 145 -5.40 10.93 6.67
N ASP A 146 -5.76 9.65 6.63
CA ASP A 146 -4.92 8.59 6.04
C ASP A 146 -4.60 8.85 4.57
N LEU A 147 -5.60 9.24 3.77
CA LEU A 147 -5.43 9.55 2.36
C LEU A 147 -4.46 10.72 2.15
N ALA A 148 -4.54 11.77 2.96
CA ALA A 148 -3.62 12.90 2.87
C ALA A 148 -2.15 12.48 3.10
N VAL A 149 -1.91 11.62 4.10
CA VAL A 149 -0.58 11.06 4.36
C VAL A 149 -0.13 10.19 3.19
N LYS A 150 -0.98 9.30 2.68
CA LYS A 150 -0.64 8.44 1.52
C LYS A 150 -0.29 9.25 0.28
N ILE A 151 -1.03 10.30 -0.03
CA ILE A 151 -0.73 11.18 -1.17
C ILE A 151 0.62 11.90 -0.97
N PHE A 152 0.86 12.43 0.22
CA PHE A 152 2.13 13.07 0.54
C PHE A 152 3.31 12.10 0.35
N VAL A 153 3.18 10.88 0.86
CA VAL A 153 4.23 9.86 0.74
C VAL A 153 4.39 9.37 -0.70
N ALA A 154 3.30 9.25 -1.47
CA ALA A 154 3.36 8.92 -2.89
C ALA A 154 4.15 9.98 -3.69
N LEU A 155 3.99 11.27 -3.35
CA LEU A 155 4.78 12.35 -3.95
C LEU A 155 6.27 12.21 -3.60
N LEU A 156 6.60 11.90 -2.34
CA LEU A 156 7.99 11.65 -1.93
C LEU A 156 8.60 10.44 -2.67
N MET A 157 7.82 9.38 -2.89
CA MET A 157 8.28 8.17 -3.58
C MET A 157 8.56 8.37 -5.08
N LEU A 158 8.16 9.50 -5.67
CA LEU A 158 8.59 9.86 -7.03
C LEU A 158 10.11 10.07 -7.12
N ILE A 159 10.77 10.48 -6.03
CA ILE A 159 12.22 10.68 -5.98
C ILE A 159 12.97 9.34 -6.17
N PRO A 160 12.79 8.32 -5.29
CA PRO A 160 13.45 7.02 -5.49
C PRO A 160 12.99 6.35 -6.78
N PHE A 161 11.73 6.51 -7.19
CA PHE A 161 11.26 6.00 -8.49
C PHE A 161 12.09 6.58 -9.64
N ARG A 162 12.31 7.91 -9.67
CA ARG A 162 13.11 8.56 -10.72
C ARG A 162 14.56 8.08 -10.75
N LEU A 163 15.17 7.90 -9.58
CA LEU A 163 16.55 7.43 -9.46
C LEU A 163 16.70 5.99 -9.97
N LEU A 164 15.76 5.12 -9.59
CA LEU A 164 15.79 3.70 -9.96
C LEU A 164 15.42 3.46 -11.43
N LEU A 165 14.60 4.33 -12.04
CA LEU A 165 14.30 4.27 -13.48
C LEU A 165 15.55 4.29 -14.37
N GLY A 166 16.64 4.94 -13.95
CA GLY A 166 17.90 4.97 -14.71
C GLY A 166 18.68 3.66 -14.66
N THR A 167 18.39 2.81 -13.67
CA THR A 167 19.12 1.56 -13.41
C THR A 167 18.49 0.36 -14.10
N PHE A 168 17.16 0.35 -14.27
CA PHE A 168 16.44 -0.75 -14.91
C PHE A 168 16.28 -0.48 -16.41
N LYS A 169 16.80 -1.41 -17.25
CA LYS A 169 16.63 -1.38 -18.72
C LYS A 169 15.14 -1.24 -19.08
N ARG A 170 14.83 -0.28 -19.96
CA ARG A 170 13.53 -0.25 -20.65
C ARG A 170 13.45 -1.55 -21.48
N ALA A 171 12.49 -2.40 -21.17
CA ALA A 171 12.12 -3.52 -22.04
C ALA A 171 11.40 -3.00 -23.30
#